data_AF-A0A6A5WIK1-F1
#
_entry.id   AF-A0A6A5WIK1-F1
#
_cell.length_a   1.000
_cell.length_b   1.000
_cell.length_c   1.000
_cell.angle_alpha   90.00
_cell.angle_beta   90.00
_cell.angle_gamma   90.00
#
_symmetry.space_group_name_H-M   'P 1'
#
loop_
_entity.id
_entity.type
_entity.pdbx_description
1 polymer ?
#
loop_
_entity_poly.entity_id
_entity_poly.type
_entity_poly.pdbx_seq_one_letter_code
_entity_poly.pdbx_strand_id
1 'polypeptide(L)'
;MATRSRPSRWDLAPPSNRRAASARNARAPIPPISSPSVLPKTPYSEADDKSERTLPYVSAQVRLLKYLSKHGTDKLGIPYLHKLTSSINPGPNNEPSPAEAIKFCYYMRSLGVDVYSRLSLDKTTIKLFLANGIGIDKAYWQQDLQTEEVKQRRAAPPRPTTTVGHQMNGTIEAAREAAHMAAAHGSRVATDDLESDLESEITMDSEYLEGMRWAATSMPDELWRVMDVG
;
A
#
# COMPACT_ATOMS: atom_id res chain seq x y z
N MET A 1 40.75 25.83 -74.56
CA MET A 1 39.73 26.38 -73.63
C MET A 1 39.48 25.32 -72.56
N ALA A 2 39.92 25.56 -71.32
CA ALA A 2 39.85 24.58 -70.24
C ALA A 2 38.76 24.96 -69.24
N THR A 3 37.73 24.13 -69.12
CA THR A 3 36.65 24.27 -68.14
C THR A 3 37.05 23.55 -66.85
N ARG A 4 37.13 24.30 -65.75
CA ARG A 4 37.39 23.76 -64.41
C ARG A 4 36.08 23.30 -63.77
N SER A 5 35.93 21.99 -63.56
CA SER A 5 34.88 21.41 -62.73
C SER A 5 35.14 21.71 -61.26
N ARG A 6 34.16 22.32 -60.58
CA ARG A 6 34.16 22.47 -59.12
C ARG A 6 33.69 21.18 -58.46
N PRO A 7 34.38 20.67 -57.42
CA PRO A 7 33.89 19.53 -56.65
C PRO A 7 32.69 19.93 -55.78
N SER A 8 31.76 18.98 -55.65
CA SER A 8 30.48 19.12 -54.98
C SER A 8 30.65 19.24 -53.46
N ARG A 9 29.89 20.14 -52.83
CA ARG A 9 30.06 20.64 -51.45
C ARG A 9 29.52 19.70 -50.37
N TRP A 10 29.13 18.46 -50.69
CA TRP A 10 28.31 17.63 -49.82
C TRP A 10 29.03 16.44 -49.17
N ASP A 11 30.33 16.24 -49.44
CA ASP A 11 31.14 15.18 -48.80
C ASP A 11 31.81 15.66 -47.49
N LEU A 12 31.02 16.21 -46.57
CA LEU A 12 31.47 16.45 -45.19
C LEU A 12 30.83 15.40 -44.28
N ALA A 13 31.55 14.29 -44.09
CA ALA A 13 31.25 13.36 -43.01
C ALA A 13 31.18 14.15 -41.69
N PRO A 14 30.14 13.95 -40.87
CA PRO A 14 30.03 14.65 -39.60
C PRO A 14 31.24 14.31 -38.72
N PRO A 15 31.82 15.29 -37.99
CA PRO A 15 32.93 15.01 -37.09
C PRO A 15 32.46 14.00 -36.04
N SER A 16 33.10 12.84 -36.06
CA SER A 16 32.98 11.80 -35.04
C SER A 16 33.37 12.40 -33.69
N ASN A 17 32.37 12.93 -32.99
CA ASN A 17 32.52 13.53 -31.67
C ASN A 17 32.71 12.40 -30.66
N ARG A 18 33.92 11.80 -30.65
CA ARG A 18 34.43 10.95 -29.57
C ARG A 18 34.65 11.82 -28.33
N ARG A 19 33.56 12.33 -27.76
CA ARG A 19 33.55 12.62 -26.33
C ARG A 19 33.54 11.27 -25.65
N ALA A 20 34.74 10.80 -25.31
CA ALA A 20 34.96 9.84 -24.25
C ALA A 20 34.22 10.37 -23.01
N ALA A 21 32.97 9.93 -22.85
CA ALA A 21 32.25 10.08 -21.61
C ALA A 21 33.12 9.33 -20.59
N SER A 22 33.81 10.07 -19.73
CA SER A 22 34.37 9.53 -18.51
C SER A 22 33.26 8.71 -17.86
N ALA A 23 33.39 7.39 -17.96
CA ALA A 23 32.68 6.42 -17.14
C ALA A 23 33.16 6.68 -15.71
N ARG A 24 32.67 7.77 -15.11
CA ARG A 24 32.64 7.93 -13.66
C ARG A 24 31.92 6.68 -13.21
N ASN A 25 32.62 5.83 -12.47
CA ASN A 25 32.10 4.68 -11.77
C ASN A 25 30.71 5.01 -11.23
N ALA A 26 29.68 4.74 -12.01
CA ALA A 26 28.31 4.82 -11.59
C ALA A 26 28.20 3.63 -10.66
N ARG A 27 28.54 3.86 -9.39
CA ARG A 27 28.40 2.90 -8.31
C ARG A 27 27.00 2.34 -8.50
N ALA A 28 26.92 1.07 -8.89
CA ALA A 28 25.65 0.42 -9.16
C ALA A 28 24.76 0.74 -7.96
N PRO A 29 23.60 1.38 -8.18
CA PRO A 29 22.76 1.81 -7.07
C PRO A 29 22.52 0.59 -6.20
N ILE A 30 23.04 0.64 -4.96
CA ILE A 30 22.84 -0.42 -3.98
C ILE A 30 21.32 -0.50 -3.86
N PRO A 31 20.71 -1.64 -4.20
CA PRO A 31 19.27 -1.76 -4.13
C PRO A 31 18.88 -1.44 -2.69
N PRO A 32 17.91 -0.53 -2.45
CA PRO A 32 17.42 -0.30 -1.10
C PRO A 32 17.03 -1.68 -0.53
N ILE A 33 17.57 -2.00 0.65
CA ILE A 33 17.31 -3.28 1.33
C ILE A 33 15.81 -3.34 1.55
N SER A 34 15.11 -4.12 0.72
CA SER A 34 13.69 -4.35 0.84
C SER A 34 13.48 -5.24 2.05
N SER A 35 12.65 -4.80 2.99
CA SER A 35 12.09 -5.71 4.00
C SER A 35 11.41 -6.89 3.28
N PRO A 36 11.46 -8.10 3.85
CA PRO A 36 10.68 -9.21 3.31
C PRO A 36 9.19 -8.83 3.29
N SER A 37 8.53 -9.14 2.19
CA SER A 37 7.09 -8.90 2.03
C SER A 37 6.31 -9.72 3.05
N VAL A 38 5.33 -9.10 3.70
CA VAL A 38 4.44 -9.77 4.66
C VAL A 38 3.27 -10.47 3.99
N LEU A 39 3.01 -10.12 2.73
CA LEU A 39 1.95 -10.71 1.92
C LEU A 39 2.51 -11.83 1.02
N PRO A 40 1.71 -12.86 0.71
CA PRO A 40 2.10 -13.84 -0.30
C PRO A 40 2.28 -13.16 -1.66
N LYS A 41 3.14 -13.76 -2.50
CA LYS A 41 3.39 -13.28 -3.86
C LYS A 41 2.05 -13.17 -4.62
N THR A 42 1.85 -12.03 -5.28
CA THR A 42 0.65 -11.82 -6.09
C THR A 42 0.74 -12.60 -7.41
N PRO A 43 -0.34 -13.27 -7.86
CA PRO A 43 -0.39 -13.86 -9.19
C PRO A 43 -0.55 -12.80 -10.29
N TYR A 44 -1.03 -11.61 -9.92
CA TYR A 44 -1.21 -10.50 -10.86
C TYR A 44 0.09 -10.10 -11.57
N SER A 45 0.03 -10.03 -12.89
CA SER A 45 1.09 -9.55 -13.76
C SER A 45 0.53 -8.49 -14.71
N GLU A 46 1.15 -7.32 -14.71
CA GLU A 46 0.73 -6.18 -15.53
C GLU A 46 0.85 -6.46 -17.04
N ALA A 47 1.66 -7.44 -17.44
CA ALA A 47 1.81 -7.84 -18.84
C ALA A 47 0.56 -8.56 -19.38
N ASP A 48 -0.18 -9.22 -18.50
CA ASP A 48 -1.35 -10.04 -18.85
C ASP A 48 -2.64 -9.20 -18.88
N ASP A 49 -2.61 -8.04 -18.21
CA ASP A 49 -3.71 -7.08 -18.23
C ASP A 49 -3.80 -6.34 -19.58
N LYS A 50 -4.84 -6.69 -20.34
CA LYS A 50 -5.16 -6.14 -21.67
C LYS A 50 -6.05 -4.89 -21.62
N SER A 51 -6.46 -4.42 -20.45
CA SER A 51 -7.33 -3.25 -20.35
C SER A 51 -6.62 -1.97 -20.79
N GLU A 52 -7.39 -1.05 -21.36
CA GLU A 52 -6.87 0.22 -21.84
C GLU A 52 -6.25 1.02 -20.69
N ARG A 53 -5.02 1.52 -20.91
CA ARG A 53 -4.30 2.31 -19.92
C ARG A 53 -4.57 3.79 -20.17
N THR A 54 -5.23 4.45 -19.23
CA THR A 54 -5.40 5.89 -19.26
C THR A 54 -4.05 6.58 -18.98
N LEU A 55 -3.81 7.75 -19.59
CA LEU A 55 -2.59 8.53 -19.33
C LEU A 55 -2.38 8.86 -17.84
N PRO A 56 -3.42 9.20 -17.05
CA PRO A 56 -3.23 9.49 -15.63
C PRO A 56 -2.88 8.24 -14.81
N TYR A 57 -3.40 7.06 -15.17
CA TYR A 57 -2.96 5.78 -14.60
C TYR A 57 -1.46 5.55 -14.82
N VAL A 58 -0.98 5.69 -16.07
CA VAL A 58 0.46 5.56 -16.40
C VAL A 58 1.30 6.60 -15.66
N SER A 59 0.80 7.83 -15.52
CA SER A 59 1.47 8.89 -14.75
C SER A 59 1.64 8.51 -13.28
N ALA A 60 0.61 7.91 -12.65
CA ALA A 60 0.69 7.40 -11.28
C ALA A 60 1.72 6.26 -11.16
N GLN A 61 1.75 5.33 -12.13
CA GLN A 61 2.77 4.27 -12.18
C GLN A 61 4.19 4.83 -12.25
N VAL A 62 4.44 5.81 -13.13
CA VAL A 62 5.76 6.46 -13.25
C VAL A 62 6.15 7.18 -11.96
N ARG A 63 5.21 7.84 -11.28
CA ARG A 63 5.46 8.51 -9.99
C ARG A 63 5.88 7.51 -8.92
N LEU A 64 5.21 6.36 -8.84
CA LEU A 64 5.57 5.28 -7.94
C LEU A 64 6.97 4.75 -8.21
N LEU A 65 7.28 4.41 -9.47
CA LEU A 65 8.59 3.88 -9.85
C LEU A 65 9.72 4.88 -9.54
N LYS A 66 9.48 6.18 -9.78
CA LYS A 66 10.42 7.23 -9.39
C LYS A 66 10.61 7.30 -7.87
N TYR A 67 9.56 7.10 -7.08
CA TYR A 67 9.67 7.03 -5.62
C TYR A 67 10.49 5.81 -5.18
N LEU A 68 10.16 4.62 -5.68
CA LEU A 68 10.83 3.36 -5.37
C LEU A 68 12.29 3.33 -5.83
N SER A 69 12.66 4.09 -6.87
CA SER A 69 14.06 4.25 -7.27
C SER A 69 14.93 5.00 -6.25
N LYS A 70 14.30 5.75 -5.32
CA LYS A 70 14.96 6.60 -4.32
C LYS A 70 14.75 6.13 -2.89
N HIS A 71 13.69 5.37 -2.65
CA HIS A 71 13.22 4.99 -1.32
C HIS A 71 12.80 3.52 -1.32
N GLY A 72 13.00 2.82 -0.21
CA GLY A 72 12.45 1.47 -0.02
C GLY A 72 10.92 1.47 0.05
N THR A 73 10.31 0.31 -0.18
CA THR A 73 8.84 0.11 -0.08
C THR A 73 8.33 0.37 1.34
N ASP A 74 9.17 0.13 2.36
CA ASP A 74 8.92 0.41 3.78
C ASP A 74 8.67 1.91 4.08
N LYS A 75 9.13 2.82 3.20
CA LYS A 75 8.93 4.26 3.36
C LYS A 75 7.60 4.76 2.80
N LEU A 76 6.83 3.92 2.09
CA LEU A 76 5.53 4.30 1.56
C LEU A 76 4.50 4.46 2.69
N GLY A 77 4.22 5.71 3.05
CA GLY A 77 3.16 6.05 3.99
C GLY A 77 1.77 6.08 3.35
N ILE A 78 0.76 5.85 4.17
CA ILE A 78 -0.67 5.98 3.83
C ILE A 78 -1.00 7.29 3.09
N PRO A 79 -0.54 8.49 3.53
CA PRO A 79 -0.90 9.72 2.84
C PRO A 79 -0.37 9.77 1.40
N TYR A 80 0.80 9.16 1.16
CA TYR A 80 1.38 9.09 -0.17
C TYR A 80 0.62 8.10 -1.05
N LEU A 81 0.31 6.91 -0.54
CA LEU A 81 -0.50 5.90 -1.25
C LEU A 81 -1.89 6.44 -1.63
N HIS A 82 -2.56 7.13 -0.70
CA HIS A 82 -3.84 7.80 -0.97
C HIS A 82 -3.68 8.84 -2.09
N LYS A 83 -2.71 9.76 -1.97
CA LYS A 83 -2.49 10.82 -2.97
C LYS A 83 -2.17 10.24 -4.36
N LEU A 84 -1.41 9.16 -4.39
CA LEU A 84 -1.04 8.48 -5.61
C LEU A 84 -2.26 7.82 -6.27
N THR A 85 -3.08 7.13 -5.46
CA THR A 85 -4.32 6.49 -5.91
C THR A 85 -5.32 7.53 -6.43
N SER A 86 -5.53 8.63 -5.70
CA SER A 86 -6.36 9.75 -6.16
C SER A 86 -5.90 10.36 -7.50
N SER A 87 -4.64 10.17 -7.90
CA SER A 87 -4.11 10.77 -9.14
C SER A 87 -4.34 9.95 -10.41
N ILE A 88 -4.94 8.76 -10.29
CA ILE A 88 -5.08 7.78 -11.38
C ILE A 88 -6.14 8.17 -12.41
N ASN A 89 -7.15 8.93 -12.03
CA ASN A 89 -8.12 9.47 -12.98
C ASN A 89 -8.93 10.57 -12.30
N PRO A 90 -9.01 11.78 -12.88
CA PRO A 90 -9.99 12.73 -12.48
C PRO A 90 -11.29 12.45 -13.25
N GLY A 91 -12.09 11.47 -12.80
CA GLY A 91 -13.49 11.40 -13.21
C GLY A 91 -14.23 12.73 -12.94
N PRO A 92 -15.53 12.85 -13.20
CA PRO A 92 -16.28 14.06 -12.85
C PRO A 92 -16.11 14.46 -11.37
N ASN A 93 -15.84 13.49 -10.50
CA ASN A 93 -15.59 13.66 -9.07
C ASN A 93 -14.10 13.78 -8.70
N ASN A 94 -13.21 13.85 -9.69
CA ASN A 94 -11.76 13.92 -9.51
C ASN A 94 -11.16 12.69 -8.79
N GLU A 95 -11.82 11.54 -8.89
CA GLU A 95 -11.47 10.28 -8.22
C GLU A 95 -11.46 9.12 -9.24
N PRO A 96 -10.59 8.12 -9.08
CA PRO A 96 -10.53 6.96 -9.98
C PRO A 96 -11.74 6.05 -9.78
N SER A 97 -12.09 5.29 -10.81
CA SER A 97 -13.08 4.22 -10.66
C SER A 97 -12.59 3.16 -9.67
N PRO A 98 -13.50 2.41 -9.00
CA PRO A 98 -13.09 1.32 -8.11
C PRO A 98 -12.19 0.29 -8.81
N ALA A 99 -12.48 -0.03 -10.08
CA ALA A 99 -11.67 -0.95 -10.88
C ALA A 99 -10.23 -0.44 -11.09
N GLU A 100 -10.06 0.84 -11.43
CA GLU A 100 -8.73 1.46 -11.57
C GLU A 100 -7.95 1.48 -10.25
N ALA A 101 -8.63 1.76 -9.13
CA ALA A 101 -8.02 1.76 -7.81
C ALA A 101 -7.54 0.34 -7.39
N ILE A 102 -8.34 -0.70 -7.67
CA ILE A 102 -7.97 -2.11 -7.46
C ILE A 102 -6.79 -2.49 -8.34
N LYS A 103 -6.88 -2.21 -9.64
CA LYS A 103 -5.83 -2.51 -10.61
C LYS A 103 -4.50 -1.88 -10.17
N PHE A 104 -4.55 -0.63 -9.72
CA PHE A 104 -3.34 0.04 -9.21
C PHE A 104 -2.83 -0.56 -7.90
N CYS A 105 -3.71 -1.03 -7.01
CA CYS A 105 -3.32 -1.79 -5.82
C CYS A 105 -2.53 -3.05 -6.17
N TYR A 106 -3.01 -3.84 -7.13
CA TYR A 106 -2.31 -5.05 -7.57
C TYR A 106 -1.03 -4.75 -8.35
N TYR A 107 -1.01 -3.67 -9.14
CA TYR A 107 0.23 -3.17 -9.74
C TYR A 107 1.28 -2.83 -8.66
N MET A 108 0.91 -2.08 -7.62
CA MET A 108 1.78 -1.79 -6.47
C MET A 108 2.29 -3.07 -5.81
N ARG A 109 1.41 -4.05 -5.63
CA ARG A 109 1.78 -5.35 -5.05
C ARG A 109 2.78 -6.12 -5.91
N SER A 110 2.64 -6.08 -7.23
CA SER A 110 3.61 -6.71 -8.16
C SER A 110 5.02 -6.11 -8.06
N LEU A 111 5.13 -4.86 -7.60
CA LEU A 111 6.40 -4.17 -7.33
C LEU A 111 6.95 -4.42 -5.92
N GLY A 112 6.31 -5.29 -5.13
CA GLY A 112 6.73 -5.61 -3.75
C GLY A 112 6.25 -4.62 -2.69
N VAL A 113 5.26 -3.78 -3.00
CA VAL A 113 4.57 -2.99 -1.96
C VAL A 113 3.54 -3.88 -1.28
N ASP A 114 3.59 -3.96 0.05
CA ASP A 114 2.67 -4.78 0.85
C ASP A 114 1.27 -4.15 0.96
N VAL A 115 0.56 -4.05 -0.15
CA VAL A 115 -0.83 -3.55 -0.22
C VAL A 115 -1.79 -4.64 -0.66
N TYR A 116 -3.04 -4.53 -0.22
CA TYR A 116 -4.11 -5.43 -0.64
C TYR A 116 -5.46 -4.74 -0.63
N SER A 117 -6.41 -5.30 -1.36
CA SER A 117 -7.81 -4.88 -1.36
C SER A 117 -8.68 -5.83 -0.54
N ARG A 118 -9.68 -5.31 0.15
CA ARG A 118 -10.75 -6.10 0.78
C ARG A 118 -12.10 -5.48 0.43
N LEU A 119 -13.03 -6.32 0.03
CA LEU A 119 -14.42 -5.95 -0.14
C LEU A 119 -15.16 -6.04 1.21
N SER A 120 -16.05 -5.11 1.49
CA SER A 120 -16.91 -5.17 2.68
C SER A 120 -17.89 -6.35 2.61
N LEU A 121 -18.42 -6.77 3.76
CA LEU A 121 -19.35 -7.91 3.87
C LEU A 121 -20.65 -7.69 3.07
N ASP A 122 -21.13 -6.45 3.06
CA ASP A 122 -22.29 -6.02 2.28
C ASP A 122 -21.96 -5.81 0.80
N LYS A 123 -20.70 -5.98 0.39
CA LYS A 123 -20.22 -5.87 -0.99
C LYS A 123 -20.48 -4.51 -1.64
N THR A 124 -20.70 -3.47 -0.83
CA THR A 124 -20.95 -2.11 -1.31
C THR A 124 -19.68 -1.26 -1.33
N THR A 125 -18.67 -1.61 -0.53
CA THR A 125 -17.53 -0.75 -0.29
C THR A 125 -16.24 -1.54 -0.45
N ILE A 126 -15.33 -1.01 -1.27
CA ILE A 126 -13.96 -1.52 -1.33
C ILE A 126 -13.03 -0.71 -0.44
N LYS A 127 -12.10 -1.40 0.20
CA LYS A 127 -11.04 -0.79 1.01
C LYS A 127 -9.68 -1.29 0.54
N LEU A 128 -8.72 -0.38 0.38
CA LEU A 128 -7.33 -0.72 0.09
C LEU A 128 -6.50 -0.47 1.34
N PHE A 129 -5.66 -1.44 1.69
CA PHE A 129 -4.89 -1.48 2.92
C PHE A 129 -3.40 -1.53 2.61
N LEU A 130 -2.62 -0.89 3.48
CA LEU A 130 -1.19 -1.16 3.63
C LEU A 130 -1.05 -2.18 4.76
N ALA A 131 -0.53 -3.35 4.43
CA ALA A 131 -0.31 -4.43 5.38
C ALA A 131 0.84 -4.08 6.33
N ASN A 132 0.69 -4.47 7.59
CA ASN A 132 1.66 -4.24 8.64
C ASN A 132 1.92 -5.55 9.38
N GLY A 133 3.07 -6.19 9.12
CA GLY A 133 3.36 -7.53 9.67
C GLY A 133 3.44 -7.64 11.19
N ILE A 134 3.41 -6.53 11.94
CA ILE A 134 3.51 -6.51 13.40
C ILE A 134 2.24 -5.93 14.05
N GLY A 135 1.29 -5.39 13.26
CA GLY A 135 0.16 -4.66 13.84
C GLY A 135 -1.05 -4.59 12.95
N ILE A 136 -1.95 -3.66 13.27
CA ILE A 136 -3.20 -3.51 12.55
C ILE A 136 -2.93 -2.87 11.18
N ASP A 137 -3.38 -3.55 10.14
CA ASP A 137 -3.38 -3.05 8.76
C ASP A 137 -4.17 -1.75 8.65
N LYS A 138 -3.65 -0.83 7.84
CA LYS A 138 -4.22 0.51 7.76
C LYS A 138 -4.80 0.75 6.39
N ALA A 139 -6.12 1.00 6.35
CA ALA A 139 -6.79 1.42 5.13
C ALA A 139 -6.27 2.79 4.69
N TYR A 140 -5.79 2.89 3.45
CA TYR A 140 -5.42 4.15 2.80
C TYR A 140 -6.42 4.59 1.76
N TRP A 141 -7.35 3.72 1.35
CA TRP A 141 -8.42 4.03 0.41
C TRP A 141 -9.71 3.34 0.85
N GLN A 142 -10.83 4.01 0.67
CA GLN A 142 -12.15 3.43 0.85
C GLN A 142 -13.12 4.07 -0.13
N GLN A 143 -13.82 3.26 -0.92
CA GLN A 143 -14.68 3.76 -1.99
C GLN A 143 -15.95 2.93 -2.07
N ASP A 144 -17.07 3.61 -2.26
CA ASP A 144 -18.35 2.97 -2.52
C ASP A 144 -18.39 2.46 -3.98
N LEU A 145 -18.82 1.22 -4.20
CA LEU A 145 -18.88 0.62 -5.53
C LEU A 145 -20.07 1.12 -6.35
N GLN A 146 -21.13 1.60 -5.70
CA GLN A 146 -22.33 2.09 -6.40
C GLN A 146 -22.24 3.58 -6.70
N THR A 147 -21.82 4.38 -5.73
CA THR A 147 -21.73 5.84 -5.91
C THR A 147 -20.39 6.31 -6.44
N GLU A 148 -19.39 5.41 -6.46
CA GLU A 148 -17.98 5.72 -6.75
C GLU A 148 -17.35 6.75 -5.80
N GLU A 149 -18.06 7.19 -4.76
CA GLU A 149 -17.57 8.19 -3.82
C GLU A 149 -16.47 7.62 -2.92
N VAL A 150 -15.35 8.32 -2.85
CA VAL A 150 -14.28 7.99 -1.90
C VAL A 150 -14.67 8.51 -0.52
N LYS A 151 -14.87 7.56 0.40
CA LYS A 151 -15.10 7.85 1.82
C LYS A 151 -13.76 8.26 2.43
N GLN A 152 -13.43 9.54 2.35
CA GLN A 152 -12.27 10.09 3.06
C GLN A 152 -12.39 9.72 4.53
N ARG A 153 -11.39 8.99 5.05
CA ARG A 153 -11.21 8.90 6.50
C ARG A 153 -10.95 10.31 6.99
N ARG A 154 -11.99 11.01 7.45
CA ARG A 154 -11.81 12.12 8.37
C ARG A 154 -10.94 11.57 9.47
N ALA A 155 -9.74 12.13 9.63
CA ALA A 155 -8.91 11.83 10.79
C ALA A 155 -9.86 11.97 11.98
N ALA A 156 -10.08 10.89 12.72
CA ALA A 156 -10.91 10.97 13.91
C ALA A 156 -10.38 12.17 14.69
N PRO A 157 -11.25 13.13 15.07
CA PRO A 157 -10.80 14.31 15.79
C PRO A 157 -9.90 13.80 16.92
N PRO A 158 -8.72 14.42 17.14
CA PRO A 158 -7.77 13.95 18.13
C PRO A 158 -8.55 13.70 19.40
N ARG A 159 -8.60 12.43 19.83
CA ARG A 159 -9.34 12.05 21.03
C ARG A 159 -8.82 13.01 22.10
N PRO A 160 -9.68 13.80 22.77
CA PRO A 160 -9.20 14.79 23.72
C PRO A 160 -8.32 14.03 24.69
N THR A 161 -7.01 14.26 24.61
CA THR A 161 -6.07 13.69 25.55
C THR A 161 -6.56 14.26 26.86
N THR A 162 -7.18 13.44 27.69
CA THR A 162 -7.40 13.80 29.07
C THR A 162 -5.99 14.04 29.58
N THR A 163 -5.56 15.30 29.55
CA THR A 163 -4.43 15.78 30.33
C THR A 163 -4.87 15.50 31.75
N VAL A 164 -4.60 14.27 32.20
CA VAL A 164 -4.75 13.88 33.59
C VAL A 164 -3.85 14.84 34.32
N GLY A 165 -4.49 15.87 34.88
CA GLY A 165 -3.81 16.91 35.60
C GLY A 165 -2.91 16.24 36.62
N HIS A 166 -1.60 16.48 36.46
CA HIS A 166 -0.65 16.47 37.55
C HIS A 166 -1.07 17.55 38.56
N GLN A 167 -2.16 17.28 39.29
CA GLN A 167 -2.65 18.13 40.37
C GLN A 167 -3.23 17.25 41.48
N MET A 168 -2.44 16.29 41.98
CA MET A 168 -2.61 15.71 43.31
C MET A 168 -1.25 15.35 43.92
N ASN A 169 -0.42 16.36 44.19
CA ASN A 169 0.57 16.27 45.26
C ASN A 169 -0.06 16.95 46.48
N GLY A 170 -0.70 16.18 47.36
CA GLY A 170 -1.16 16.75 48.61
C GLY A 170 -2.12 15.96 49.50
N THR A 171 -2.23 14.62 49.43
CA THR A 171 -2.93 13.86 50.51
C THR A 171 -2.61 12.36 50.53
N ILE A 172 -1.34 11.94 50.64
CA ILE A 172 -0.97 10.50 50.79
C ILE A 172 -0.59 10.11 52.23
N GLU A 173 -0.73 10.99 53.23
CA GLU A 173 -0.51 10.60 54.63
C GLU A 173 -1.78 10.05 55.32
N ALA A 174 -2.99 10.40 54.88
CA ALA A 174 -4.22 9.98 55.56
C ALA A 174 -4.74 8.57 55.14
N ALA A 175 -4.32 8.03 54.00
CA ALA A 175 -4.81 6.74 53.51
C ALA A 175 -3.95 5.53 53.95
N ARG A 176 -2.75 5.78 54.49
CA ARG A 176 -1.84 4.70 54.92
C ARG A 176 -2.25 4.09 56.28
N GLU A 177 -3.05 4.79 57.07
CA GLU A 177 -3.49 4.31 58.39
C GLU A 177 -4.75 3.41 58.33
N ALA A 178 -5.52 3.46 57.24
CA ALA A 178 -6.70 2.61 57.05
C ALA A 178 -6.39 1.20 56.49
N ALA A 179 -5.21 0.99 55.90
CA ALA A 179 -4.86 -0.28 55.25
C ALA A 179 -4.31 -1.36 56.21
N HIS A 180 -4.03 -1.03 57.48
CA HIS A 180 -3.44 -1.98 58.43
C HIS A 180 -4.46 -2.83 59.23
N MET A 181 -5.77 -2.64 59.04
CA MET A 181 -6.82 -3.33 59.83
C MET A 181 -7.58 -4.45 59.09
N ALA A 182 -7.30 -4.71 57.81
CA ALA A 182 -8.08 -5.68 57.01
C ALA A 182 -7.31 -6.96 56.62
N ALA A 183 -6.27 -7.33 57.38
CA ALA A 183 -5.49 -8.56 57.16
C ALA A 183 -5.94 -9.69 58.10
N ALA A 184 -7.16 -10.21 57.91
CA ALA A 184 -7.56 -11.50 58.46
C ALA A 184 -8.83 -11.99 57.76
N HIS A 185 -8.69 -12.71 56.64
CA HIS A 185 -9.49 -13.88 56.30
C HIS A 185 -8.95 -14.43 54.97
N GLY A 186 -8.32 -15.60 55.06
CA GLY A 186 -7.76 -16.30 53.93
C GLY A 186 -8.84 -16.78 52.96
N SER A 187 -8.47 -16.82 51.68
CA SER A 187 -9.07 -17.75 50.75
C SER A 187 -8.00 -18.19 49.76
N ARG A 188 -7.72 -19.49 49.82
CA ARG A 188 -6.73 -20.22 49.06
C ARG A 188 -7.41 -20.65 47.76
N VAL A 189 -7.12 -19.96 46.66
CA VAL A 189 -7.59 -20.34 45.33
C VAL A 189 -6.45 -21.03 44.61
N ALA A 190 -6.70 -22.29 44.23
CA ALA A 190 -5.84 -23.11 43.40
C ALA A 190 -5.73 -22.50 42.01
N THR A 191 -4.50 -22.38 41.51
CA THR A 191 -4.22 -22.17 40.08
C THR A 191 -3.67 -23.48 39.54
N ASP A 192 -4.59 -24.35 39.12
CA ASP A 192 -4.27 -25.48 38.24
C ASP A 192 -4.36 -24.99 36.79
N ASP A 193 -3.33 -25.38 36.04
CA ASP A 193 -3.31 -25.72 34.61
C ASP A 193 -4.02 -24.79 33.62
N LEU A 194 -3.19 -23.95 32.98
CA LEU A 194 -3.48 -23.32 31.69
C LEU A 194 -2.19 -23.25 30.87
N GLU A 195 -1.59 -24.41 30.60
CA GLU A 195 -0.73 -24.63 29.44
C GLU A 195 -1.48 -25.53 28.45
N SER A 196 -2.32 -24.92 27.62
CA SER A 196 -2.73 -25.50 26.34
C SER A 196 -3.11 -24.35 25.39
N ASP A 197 -2.79 -24.56 24.13
CA ASP A 197 -3.30 -23.82 22.96
C ASP A 197 -2.47 -22.59 22.54
N LEU A 198 -1.23 -22.88 22.12
CA LEU A 198 -0.45 -22.03 21.23
C LEU A 198 -0.09 -22.74 19.91
N GLU A 199 -1.01 -23.60 19.44
CA GLU A 199 -1.08 -24.04 18.05
C GLU A 199 -2.31 -23.39 17.39
N SER A 200 -2.32 -22.06 17.29
CA SER A 200 -3.19 -21.38 16.32
C SER A 200 -2.56 -21.54 14.94
N GLU A 201 -2.81 -22.71 14.37
CA GLU A 201 -2.72 -22.96 12.94
C GLU A 201 -3.40 -21.78 12.21
N ILE A 202 -2.63 -21.07 11.37
CA ILE A 202 -3.15 -20.04 10.48
C ILE A 202 -3.97 -20.78 9.41
N THR A 203 -5.17 -21.22 9.78
CA THR A 203 -6.21 -21.52 8.81
C THR A 203 -6.59 -20.17 8.21
N MET A 204 -6.10 -19.90 7.00
CA MET A 204 -6.66 -18.87 6.14
C MET A 204 -8.17 -19.13 6.07
N ASP A 205 -8.94 -18.25 6.71
CA ASP A 205 -10.38 -18.40 6.83
C ASP A 205 -11.00 -18.67 5.45
N SER A 206 -11.91 -19.64 5.39
CA SER A 206 -12.74 -19.95 4.21
C SER A 206 -13.38 -18.69 3.62
N GLU A 207 -13.64 -17.66 4.44
CA GLU A 207 -14.15 -16.35 4.02
C GLU A 207 -13.16 -15.54 3.16
N TYR A 208 -11.84 -15.75 3.30
CA TYR A 208 -10.81 -15.15 2.43
C TYR A 208 -10.82 -15.80 1.05
N LEU A 209 -10.95 -17.14 1.00
CA LEU A 209 -11.07 -17.88 -0.26
C LEU A 209 -12.44 -17.67 -0.92
N GLU A 210 -13.53 -17.55 -0.17
CA GLU A 210 -14.85 -17.16 -0.70
C GLU A 210 -14.91 -15.69 -1.10
N GLY A 211 -14.17 -14.81 -0.41
CA GLY A 211 -13.97 -13.42 -0.83
C GLY A 211 -13.26 -13.35 -2.20
N MET A 212 -12.24 -14.19 -2.43
CA MET A 212 -11.63 -14.34 -3.75
C MET A 212 -12.60 -14.96 -4.76
N ARG A 213 -13.40 -15.95 -4.36
CA ARG A 213 -14.36 -16.67 -5.21
C ARG A 213 -15.62 -15.86 -5.55
N TRP A 214 -15.94 -14.84 -4.76
CA TRP A 214 -17.03 -13.89 -5.04
C TRP A 214 -16.55 -12.69 -5.86
N ALA A 215 -15.30 -12.23 -5.64
CA ALA A 215 -14.66 -11.27 -6.55
C ALA A 215 -14.72 -11.83 -7.98
N ALA A 216 -14.14 -13.01 -8.21
CA ALA A 216 -14.79 -14.27 -8.64
C ALA A 216 -15.97 -14.34 -9.64
N THR A 217 -17.12 -13.84 -9.22
CA THR A 217 -18.42 -14.22 -9.83
C THR A 217 -19.40 -13.06 -9.91
N SER A 218 -19.07 -11.89 -9.34
CA SER A 218 -19.94 -10.71 -9.35
C SER A 218 -19.31 -9.46 -9.95
N MET A 219 -18.11 -9.59 -10.53
CA MET A 219 -17.60 -8.61 -11.47
C MET A 219 -18.32 -8.75 -12.83
N PRO A 220 -18.73 -7.65 -13.49
CA PRO A 220 -19.26 -7.72 -14.85
C PRO A 220 -18.28 -8.48 -15.76
N ASP A 221 -18.77 -9.25 -16.73
CA ASP A 221 -17.97 -10.12 -17.61
C ASP A 221 -16.77 -9.42 -18.28
N GLU A 222 -16.78 -8.09 -18.38
CA GLU A 222 -15.66 -7.29 -18.87
C GLU A 222 -14.44 -7.26 -17.92
N LEU A 223 -14.66 -7.38 -16.60
CA LEU A 223 -13.61 -7.43 -15.59
C LEU A 223 -13.00 -8.84 -15.44
N TRP A 224 -13.74 -9.90 -15.82
CA TRP A 224 -13.22 -11.28 -15.90
C TRP A 224 -12.17 -11.45 -16.99
N ARG A 225 -12.38 -10.86 -18.17
CA ARG A 225 -11.45 -10.97 -19.31
C ARG A 225 -10.07 -10.36 -19.05
N VAL A 226 -9.96 -9.51 -18.05
CA VAL A 226 -8.69 -8.88 -17.64
C VAL A 226 -7.92 -9.75 -16.63
N MET A 227 -8.59 -10.65 -15.91
CA MET A 227 -7.99 -11.49 -14.87
C MET A 227 -7.85 -12.98 -15.23
N ASP A 228 -8.34 -13.40 -16.41
CA ASP A 228 -8.39 -14.82 -16.85
C ASP A 228 -7.61 -15.09 -18.16
N VAL A 229 -6.39 -14.54 -18.29
CA VAL A 229 -5.40 -14.94 -19.31
C VAL A 229 -4.03 -15.09 -18.63
N GLY A 230 -3.71 -16.30 -18.16
CA GLY A 230 -2.35 -16.70 -17.78
C GLY A 230 -2.21 -17.29 -16.39
#